data_AF-A0A1E3I9I8-F1
#
_entry.id   AF-A0A1E3I9I8-F1
#
_cell.length_a   1.000
_cell.length_b   1.000
_cell.length_c   1.000
_cell.angle_alpha   90.00
_cell.angle_beta   90.00
_cell.angle_gamma   90.00
#
_symmetry.space_group_name_H-M   'P 1'
#
loop_
_entity.id
_entity.type
_entity.pdbx_description
1 polymer ?
#
loop_
_entity_poly.entity_id
_entity_poly.type
_entity_poly.pdbx_seq_one_letter_code
_entity_poly.pdbx_strand_id
1 'polypeptide(L)'
;MDHSYRNKKIIDLSEEELESLAFLGQNVAPGVRDMVDTVRANPTYLGFVNCFTVDCLNRRYSAPAGPKDAPGSPTSPASPTSGEANTLFSQLSTSPDAFTVVRPDLISAYEANFWYHGISGNPPKLMWRSDLETNPFPAPQRGDRFFKVPTKTVHSVFNTPLNNAWDTVAPLIITSMKSHGLKYSALKAVRFSTLEDGKDETFGPVVVWIAVQPNTTNARAVRDATPDILGILASANVTGIVVEWYEGSVQRLVG
;
A
#
# COMPACT_ATOMS: atom_id res chain seq x y z
N MET A 1 -7.94 -15.80 -21.59
CA MET A 1 -7.47 -16.67 -20.49
C MET A 1 -8.59 -17.62 -20.13
N ASP A 2 -8.28 -18.90 -20.03
CA ASP A 2 -9.22 -19.97 -19.69
C ASP A 2 -9.77 -19.78 -18.26
N HIS A 3 -11.07 -20.03 -18.09
CA HIS A 3 -11.76 -19.98 -16.80
C HIS A 3 -11.29 -21.11 -15.87
N SER A 4 -10.88 -22.25 -16.42
CA SER A 4 -10.35 -23.37 -15.65
C SER A 4 -9.03 -23.00 -14.96
N TYR A 5 -8.13 -22.34 -15.71
CA TYR A 5 -6.84 -21.85 -15.23
C TYR A 5 -6.98 -20.84 -14.08
N ARG A 6 -7.86 -19.84 -14.23
CA ARG A 6 -8.02 -18.76 -13.24
C ARG A 6 -8.42 -19.27 -11.85
N ASN A 7 -9.18 -20.35 -11.81
CA ASN A 7 -9.70 -20.93 -10.58
C ASN A 7 -8.81 -22.05 -10.01
N LYS A 8 -7.75 -22.46 -10.73
CA LYS A 8 -6.80 -23.46 -10.23
C LYS A 8 -6.08 -22.89 -9.01
N LYS A 9 -6.05 -23.66 -7.92
CA LYS A 9 -5.44 -23.24 -6.66
C LYS A 9 -3.94 -23.40 -6.74
N ILE A 10 -3.20 -22.48 -6.12
CA ILE A 10 -1.73 -22.52 -6.10
C ILE A 10 -1.22 -23.80 -5.42
N ILE A 11 -1.94 -24.29 -4.40
CA ILE A 11 -1.59 -25.53 -3.68
C ILE A 11 -1.74 -26.81 -4.54
N ASP A 12 -2.52 -26.73 -5.62
CA ASP A 12 -2.78 -27.87 -6.51
C ASP A 12 -1.81 -27.88 -7.72
N LEU A 13 -0.89 -26.92 -7.80
CA LEU A 13 0.10 -26.81 -8.87
C LEU A 13 1.37 -27.57 -8.51
N SER A 14 1.94 -28.29 -9.49
CA SER A 14 3.30 -28.83 -9.35
C SER A 14 4.35 -27.71 -9.42
N GLU A 15 5.59 -28.02 -9.04
CA GLU A 15 6.68 -27.06 -9.09
C GLU A 15 7.00 -26.66 -10.55
N GLU A 16 6.94 -27.62 -11.47
CA GLU A 16 7.10 -27.37 -12.91
C GLU A 16 5.97 -26.49 -13.46
N GLU A 17 4.74 -26.68 -12.98
CA GLU A 17 3.62 -25.82 -13.35
C GLU A 17 3.83 -24.39 -12.83
N LEU A 18 4.26 -24.22 -11.58
CA LEU A 18 4.55 -22.91 -11.00
C LEU A 18 5.69 -22.18 -11.72
N GLU A 19 6.74 -22.90 -12.12
CA GLU A 19 7.83 -22.34 -12.94
C GLU A 19 7.35 -21.94 -14.33
N SER A 20 6.55 -22.80 -14.99
CA SER A 20 6.01 -22.53 -16.33
C SER A 20 5.10 -21.29 -16.36
N LEU A 21 4.42 -21.01 -15.24
CA LEU A 21 3.55 -19.85 -15.04
C LEU A 21 4.29 -18.60 -14.56
N ALA A 22 5.62 -18.67 -14.41
CA ALA A 22 6.44 -17.60 -13.83
C ALA A 22 5.98 -17.17 -12.43
N PHE A 23 5.48 -18.13 -11.64
CA PHE A 23 5.15 -17.98 -10.22
C PHE A 23 6.30 -18.45 -9.31
N LEU A 24 7.17 -19.31 -9.82
CA LEU A 24 8.46 -19.70 -9.23
C LEU A 24 9.59 -19.60 -10.28
N GLY A 25 10.84 -19.61 -9.81
CA GLY A 25 12.04 -19.50 -10.66
C GLY A 25 12.78 -18.18 -10.52
N GLN A 26 13.96 -18.07 -11.16
CA GLN A 26 14.98 -17.06 -10.86
C GLN A 26 14.57 -15.61 -11.19
N ASN A 27 13.61 -15.40 -12.10
CA ASN A 27 13.18 -14.08 -12.57
C ASN A 27 11.78 -13.67 -12.08
N VAL A 28 11.26 -14.34 -11.05
CA VAL A 28 9.93 -14.04 -10.51
C VAL A 28 10.00 -12.84 -9.57
N ALA A 29 8.99 -11.96 -9.67
CA ALA A 29 8.85 -10.81 -8.79
C ALA A 29 8.84 -11.26 -7.31
N PRO A 30 9.60 -10.61 -6.41
CA PRO A 30 9.72 -11.03 -5.02
C PRO A 30 8.37 -11.22 -4.31
N GLY A 31 7.40 -10.32 -4.53
CA GLY A 31 6.05 -10.46 -3.94
C GLY A 31 5.23 -11.62 -4.49
N VAL A 32 5.44 -12.02 -5.76
CA VAL A 32 4.80 -13.21 -6.34
C VAL A 32 5.38 -14.47 -5.68
N ARG A 33 6.71 -14.53 -5.54
CA ARG A 33 7.38 -15.65 -4.87
C ARG A 33 6.95 -15.77 -3.41
N ASP A 34 6.97 -14.67 -2.66
CA ASP A 34 6.56 -14.63 -1.24
C ASP A 34 5.11 -15.11 -1.04
N MET A 35 4.19 -14.70 -1.93
CA MET A 35 2.80 -15.17 -1.92
C MET A 35 2.72 -16.69 -2.15
N VAL A 36 3.42 -17.21 -3.16
CA VAL A 36 3.39 -18.64 -3.50
C VAL A 36 3.98 -19.48 -2.37
N ASP A 37 5.15 -19.09 -1.85
CA ASP A 37 5.82 -19.77 -0.75
C ASP A 37 4.95 -19.79 0.52
N THR A 38 4.30 -18.65 0.83
CA THR A 38 3.42 -18.52 1.98
C THR A 38 2.16 -19.38 1.86
N VAL A 39 1.55 -19.44 0.67
CA VAL A 39 0.39 -20.29 0.37
C VAL A 39 0.75 -21.77 0.52
N ARG A 40 1.90 -22.20 0.00
CA ARG A 40 2.37 -23.60 0.10
C ARG A 40 2.74 -23.98 1.53
N ALA A 41 3.29 -23.05 2.32
CA ALA A 41 3.60 -23.29 3.73
C ALA A 41 2.35 -23.37 4.61
N ASN A 42 1.22 -22.75 4.22
CA ASN A 42 0.02 -22.63 5.05
C ASN A 42 -1.28 -22.99 4.28
N PRO A 43 -1.38 -24.20 3.72
CA PRO A 43 -2.48 -24.58 2.84
C PRO A 43 -3.84 -24.58 3.55
N THR A 44 -3.89 -24.81 4.86
CA THR A 44 -5.13 -24.78 5.66
C THR A 44 -5.78 -23.40 5.66
N TYR A 45 -4.98 -22.32 5.65
CA TYR A 45 -5.49 -20.95 5.73
C TYR A 45 -5.52 -20.26 4.37
N LEU A 46 -4.64 -20.64 3.45
CA LEU A 46 -4.44 -19.95 2.16
C LEU A 46 -4.71 -20.83 0.94
N GLY A 47 -5.22 -22.05 1.13
CA GLY A 47 -5.58 -22.97 0.04
C GLY A 47 -6.72 -22.48 -0.86
N PHE A 48 -7.26 -21.29 -0.63
CA PHE A 48 -8.20 -20.62 -1.52
C PHE A 48 -7.52 -19.73 -2.57
N VAL A 49 -6.22 -19.41 -2.41
CA VAL A 49 -5.48 -18.57 -3.35
C VAL A 49 -5.32 -19.31 -4.68
N ASN A 50 -5.75 -18.64 -5.76
CA ASN A 50 -5.78 -19.19 -7.11
C ASN A 50 -4.84 -18.45 -8.07
N CYS A 51 -4.62 -19.02 -9.26
CA CYS A 51 -3.76 -18.43 -10.29
C CYS A 51 -4.18 -16.99 -10.64
N PHE A 52 -5.49 -16.68 -10.63
CA PHE A 52 -5.96 -15.32 -10.88
C PHE A 52 -5.43 -14.32 -9.85
N THR A 53 -5.42 -14.68 -8.56
CA THR A 53 -4.92 -13.81 -7.49
C THR A 53 -3.43 -13.51 -7.67
N VAL A 54 -2.65 -14.54 -8.03
CA VAL A 54 -1.20 -14.41 -8.24
C VAL A 54 -0.90 -13.66 -9.54
N ASP A 55 -1.65 -13.90 -10.62
CA ASP A 55 -1.55 -13.14 -11.88
C ASP A 55 -1.87 -11.66 -11.69
N CYS A 56 -2.88 -11.34 -10.88
CA CYS A 56 -3.20 -9.95 -10.55
C CYS A 56 -2.01 -9.26 -9.87
N LEU A 57 -1.31 -9.96 -8.98
CA LEU A 57 -0.09 -9.45 -8.38
C LEU A 57 1.04 -9.34 -9.41
N ASN A 58 1.25 -10.36 -10.23
CA ASN A 58 2.30 -10.40 -11.25
C ASN A 58 2.15 -9.31 -12.31
N ARG A 59 0.91 -8.99 -12.71
CA ARG A 59 0.61 -7.87 -13.61
C ARG A 59 0.98 -6.51 -13.05
N ARG A 60 0.95 -6.33 -11.73
CA ARG A 60 1.41 -5.08 -11.09
C ARG A 60 2.91 -4.91 -11.24
N TYR A 61 3.66 -6.00 -11.28
CA TYR A 61 5.09 -6.01 -11.56
C TYR A 61 5.42 -5.88 -13.05
N SER A 62 4.55 -6.42 -13.92
CA SER A 62 4.76 -6.44 -15.37
C SER A 62 4.26 -5.20 -16.11
N ALA A 63 3.47 -4.32 -15.48
CA ALA A 63 2.92 -3.14 -16.15
C ALA A 63 4.05 -2.19 -16.58
N PRO A 64 4.32 -2.04 -17.89
CA PRO A 64 5.12 -0.94 -18.39
C PRO A 64 4.29 0.33 -18.27
N ALA A 65 4.94 1.49 -18.17
CA ALA A 65 4.28 2.78 -18.40
C ALA A 65 3.52 2.71 -19.75
N GLY A 66 2.19 2.77 -19.69
CA GLY A 66 1.34 2.51 -20.85
C GLY A 66 1.62 3.47 -22.03
N PRO A 67 1.38 3.03 -23.28
CA PRO A 67 1.59 3.87 -24.45
C PRO A 67 0.63 5.06 -24.46
N LYS A 68 1.16 6.22 -24.89
CA LYS A 68 0.35 7.35 -25.36
C LYS A 68 -0.45 6.89 -26.58
N ASP A 69 -1.70 7.36 -26.66
CA ASP A 69 -2.57 7.29 -27.84
C ASP A 69 -3.50 6.07 -27.96
N ALA A 70 -4.69 6.18 -27.36
CA ALA A 70 -5.91 5.55 -27.86
C ALA A 70 -7.11 6.50 -27.69
N PRO A 71 -8.05 6.61 -28.66
CA PRO A 71 -9.15 7.59 -28.61
C PRO A 71 -10.29 7.13 -27.70
N GLY A 72 -10.90 8.10 -27.01
CA GLY A 72 -11.74 7.90 -25.83
C GLY A 72 -13.19 7.45 -26.03
N SER A 73 -13.80 7.10 -24.89
CA SER A 73 -15.25 7.04 -24.63
C SER A 73 -15.50 7.04 -23.11
N PRO A 74 -16.72 7.36 -22.60
CA PRO A 74 -16.92 8.60 -21.84
C PRO A 74 -17.00 8.41 -20.31
N THR A 75 -16.54 9.45 -19.63
CA THR A 75 -16.95 9.99 -18.31
C THR A 75 -16.94 9.03 -17.11
N SER A 76 -15.81 9.03 -16.41
CA SER A 76 -15.70 8.77 -14.97
C SER A 76 -14.87 9.91 -14.35
N PRO A 77 -15.04 10.27 -13.06
CA PRO A 77 -14.40 11.45 -12.49
C PRO A 77 -12.89 11.34 -12.65
N ALA A 78 -12.29 12.40 -13.19
CA ALA A 78 -10.95 12.42 -13.75
C ALA A 78 -9.93 11.72 -12.83
N SER A 79 -9.45 10.57 -13.30
CA SER A 79 -8.16 10.08 -12.86
C SER A 79 -7.12 11.04 -13.42
N PRO A 80 -6.20 11.58 -12.62
CA PRO A 80 -5.10 12.37 -13.17
C PRO A 80 -4.39 11.54 -14.22
N THR A 81 -4.26 12.10 -15.42
CA THR A 81 -3.49 11.47 -16.49
C THR A 81 -2.03 11.37 -16.04
N SER A 82 -1.24 10.42 -16.53
CA SER A 82 0.20 10.30 -16.19
C SER A 82 1.01 11.61 -16.34
N GLY A 83 0.53 12.55 -17.15
CA GLY A 83 1.05 13.92 -17.24
C GLY A 83 0.87 14.75 -15.96
N GLU A 84 -0.25 14.63 -15.25
CA GLU A 84 -0.56 15.39 -14.03
C GLU A 84 0.33 14.99 -12.86
N ALA A 85 0.62 13.68 -12.70
CA ALA A 85 1.56 13.20 -11.69
C ALA A 85 2.98 13.74 -11.92
N ASN A 86 3.44 13.79 -13.18
CA ASN A 86 4.73 14.37 -13.55
C ASN A 86 4.78 15.88 -13.34
N THR A 87 3.68 16.60 -13.65
CA THR A 87 3.57 18.04 -13.37
C THR A 87 3.62 18.31 -11.88
N LEU A 88 2.89 17.55 -11.07
CA LEU A 88 2.86 17.68 -9.61
C LEU A 88 4.22 17.36 -8.99
N PHE A 89 4.92 16.35 -9.50
CA PHE A 89 6.31 16.06 -9.09
C PHE A 89 7.24 17.22 -9.43
N SER A 90 7.20 17.77 -10.64
CA SER A 90 8.03 18.91 -11.04
C SER A 90 7.77 20.14 -10.15
N GLN A 91 6.50 20.42 -9.84
CA GLN A 91 6.12 21.53 -8.96
C GLN A 91 6.60 21.35 -7.53
N LEU A 92 6.37 20.18 -6.93
CA LEU A 92 6.75 19.94 -5.53
C LEU A 92 8.25 19.70 -5.36
N SER A 93 8.93 19.11 -6.34
CA SER A 93 10.39 18.88 -6.27
C SER A 93 11.21 20.16 -6.37
N THR A 94 10.65 21.21 -6.99
CA THR A 94 11.32 22.51 -7.15
C THR A 94 10.90 23.55 -6.12
N SER A 95 9.83 23.29 -5.36
CA SER A 95 9.33 24.17 -4.31
C SER A 95 10.05 23.90 -2.97
N PRO A 96 10.79 24.87 -2.40
CA PRO A 96 11.45 24.72 -1.10
C PRO A 96 10.46 24.44 0.04
N ASP A 97 9.26 25.03 -0.06
CA ASP A 97 8.22 24.90 0.96
C ASP A 97 7.56 23.52 0.94
N ALA A 98 7.64 22.79 -0.19
CA ALA A 98 7.03 21.47 -0.31
C ALA A 98 7.68 20.41 0.60
N PHE A 99 8.95 20.62 0.96
CA PHE A 99 9.70 19.78 1.90
C PHE A 99 9.62 20.26 3.34
N THR A 100 9.09 21.47 3.56
CA THR A 100 9.01 22.07 4.88
C THR A 100 7.85 21.44 5.64
N VAL A 101 8.17 20.82 6.77
CA VAL A 101 7.17 20.29 7.69
C VAL A 101 6.61 21.45 8.50
N VAL A 102 5.34 21.77 8.28
CA VAL A 102 4.64 22.82 9.03
C VAL A 102 3.79 22.17 10.11
N ARG A 103 3.91 22.67 11.35
CA ARG A 103 3.00 22.27 12.43
C ARG A 103 1.58 22.79 12.09
N PRO A 104 0.52 22.00 12.33
CA PRO A 104 0.48 20.82 13.19
C PRO A 104 0.63 19.47 12.46
N ASP A 105 0.68 19.47 11.12
CA ASP A 105 0.42 18.27 10.32
C ASP A 105 1.61 17.31 10.24
N LEU A 106 2.83 17.78 10.55
CA LEU A 106 4.08 17.02 10.67
C LEU A 106 4.51 16.20 9.42
N ILE A 107 3.71 16.17 8.37
CA ILE A 107 4.01 15.59 7.05
C ILE A 107 4.26 16.72 6.06
N SER A 108 5.33 16.63 5.28
CA SER A 108 5.60 17.61 4.21
C SER A 108 4.62 17.44 3.05
N ALA A 109 4.35 18.51 2.29
CA ALA A 109 3.47 18.39 1.11
C ALA A 109 4.03 17.40 0.10
N TYR A 110 5.36 17.34 -0.06
CA TYR A 110 6.02 16.35 -0.91
C TYR A 110 5.71 14.92 -0.46
N GLU A 111 5.97 14.61 0.81
CA GLU A 111 5.71 13.29 1.38
C GLU A 111 4.23 12.90 1.31
N ALA A 112 3.33 13.81 1.65
CA ALA A 112 1.89 13.56 1.59
C ALA A 112 1.42 13.08 0.21
N ASN A 113 2.00 13.62 -0.87
CA ASN A 113 1.61 13.28 -2.24
C ASN A 113 2.36 12.06 -2.80
N PHE A 114 3.56 11.75 -2.31
CA PHE A 114 4.44 10.74 -2.89
C PHE A 114 4.70 9.51 -2.03
N TRP A 115 4.25 9.49 -0.77
CA TRP A 115 4.43 8.35 0.12
C TRP A 115 3.92 7.03 -0.49
N TYR A 116 2.76 7.07 -1.15
CA TYR A 116 2.11 5.92 -1.79
C TYR A 116 2.37 5.81 -3.29
N HIS A 117 3.41 6.47 -3.79
CA HIS A 117 3.79 6.42 -5.20
C HIS A 117 3.93 4.97 -5.68
N GLY A 118 3.35 4.64 -6.83
CA GLY A 118 3.38 3.29 -7.41
C GLY A 118 2.18 2.40 -7.10
N ILE A 119 1.41 2.68 -6.04
CA ILE A 119 0.26 1.83 -5.65
C ILE A 119 -0.86 1.88 -6.70
N SER A 120 -1.08 3.05 -7.31
CA SER A 120 -2.01 3.25 -8.43
C SER A 120 -1.62 4.50 -9.20
N GLY A 121 -2.29 4.79 -10.33
CA GLY A 121 -2.06 6.02 -11.08
C GLY A 121 -2.43 7.31 -10.32
N ASN A 122 -3.32 7.19 -9.32
CA ASN A 122 -3.70 8.30 -8.44
C ASN A 122 -3.79 7.79 -7.00
N PRO A 123 -2.64 7.57 -6.34
CA PRO A 123 -2.63 7.05 -4.98
C PRO A 123 -3.27 8.08 -4.03
N PRO A 124 -3.85 7.62 -2.90
CA PRO A 124 -4.34 8.53 -1.89
C PRO A 124 -3.19 9.35 -1.30
N LYS A 125 -3.51 10.48 -0.69
CA LYS A 125 -2.52 11.29 0.03
C LYS A 125 -2.34 10.74 1.45
N LEU A 126 -1.09 10.64 1.89
CA LEU A 126 -0.78 10.34 3.28
C LEU A 126 -1.23 11.51 4.17
N MET A 127 -1.99 11.21 5.21
CA MET A 127 -2.35 12.18 6.24
C MET A 127 -1.37 12.18 7.40
N TRP A 128 -0.99 11.00 7.89
CA TRP A 128 -0.08 10.84 9.02
C TRP A 128 0.42 9.38 9.10
N ARG A 129 1.62 9.19 9.65
CA ARG A 129 2.19 7.87 9.97
C ARG A 129 2.96 7.88 11.28
N SER A 130 3.00 6.73 11.96
CA SER A 130 3.58 6.63 13.30
C SER A 130 5.10 6.51 13.36
N ASP A 131 5.75 6.17 12.25
CA ASP A 131 7.19 5.92 12.16
C ASP A 131 7.97 7.12 11.58
N LEU A 132 7.41 8.33 11.68
CA LEU A 132 7.98 9.56 11.12
C LEU A 132 9.45 9.79 11.49
N GLU A 133 9.80 9.57 12.75
CA GLU A 133 11.15 9.82 13.26
C GLU A 133 12.16 8.73 12.89
N THR A 134 11.69 7.49 12.75
CA THR A 134 12.55 6.32 12.52
C THR A 134 12.70 5.96 11.05
N ASN A 135 11.83 6.49 10.19
CA ASN A 135 11.76 6.14 8.77
C ASN A 135 11.55 7.41 7.94
N PRO A 136 12.58 8.22 7.69
CA PRO A 136 12.45 9.45 6.92
C PRO A 136 12.09 9.16 5.46
N PHE A 137 11.20 9.96 4.86
CA PHE A 137 10.89 9.83 3.44
C PHE A 137 12.00 10.44 2.58
N PRO A 138 12.52 9.72 1.55
CA PRO A 138 13.57 10.26 0.70
C PRO A 138 13.06 11.46 -0.10
N ALA A 139 13.84 12.54 -0.08
CA ALA A 139 13.60 13.76 -0.82
C ALA A 139 14.77 14.06 -1.76
N PRO A 140 14.53 14.61 -2.95
CA PRO A 140 15.59 15.04 -3.85
C PRO A 140 16.46 16.11 -3.20
N GLN A 141 17.78 15.96 -3.32
CA GLN A 141 18.72 16.98 -2.92
C GLN A 141 18.98 17.96 -4.05
N ARG A 142 19.44 19.17 -3.68
CA ARG A 142 19.78 20.21 -4.65
C ARG A 142 20.93 19.71 -5.54
N GLY A 143 20.63 19.46 -6.82
CA GLY A 143 21.58 18.94 -7.80
C GLY A 143 21.26 17.53 -8.30
N ASP A 144 20.27 16.85 -7.72
CA ASP A 144 19.83 15.53 -8.17
C ASP A 144 19.14 15.64 -9.54
N ARG A 145 19.83 15.20 -10.59
CA ARG A 145 19.32 15.27 -11.98
C ARG A 145 18.37 14.13 -12.33
N PHE A 146 18.45 13.01 -11.59
CA PHE A 146 17.74 11.76 -11.92
C PHE A 146 17.06 11.12 -10.70
N PHE A 147 16.73 11.92 -9.67
CA PHE A 147 16.00 11.39 -8.51
C PHE A 147 14.67 10.78 -8.96
N LYS A 148 14.44 9.53 -8.56
CA LYS A 148 13.16 8.85 -8.78
C LYS A 148 12.51 8.59 -7.42
N VAL A 149 11.23 8.94 -7.32
CA VAL A 149 10.44 8.60 -6.15
C VAL A 149 10.39 7.07 -6.02
N PRO A 150 10.62 6.52 -4.82
CA PRO A 150 10.48 5.09 -4.61
C PRO A 150 9.08 4.60 -4.99
N THR A 151 9.01 3.41 -5.59
CA THR A 151 7.75 2.78 -6.00
C THR A 151 7.32 1.79 -4.93
N LYS A 152 6.10 1.94 -4.41
CA LYS A 152 5.51 1.03 -3.43
C LYS A 152 4.55 0.04 -4.07
N THR A 153 4.61 -1.21 -3.61
CA THR A 153 3.61 -2.24 -3.89
C THR A 153 2.94 -2.66 -2.59
N VAL A 154 1.62 -2.78 -2.63
CA VAL A 154 0.82 -3.23 -1.47
C VAL A 154 0.74 -4.74 -1.44
N HIS A 155 1.15 -5.33 -0.33
CA HIS A 155 1.06 -6.74 -0.03
C HIS A 155 0.09 -6.98 1.12
N SER A 156 -0.54 -8.15 1.10
CA SER A 156 -1.30 -8.64 2.25
C SER A 156 -0.35 -9.12 3.33
N VAL A 157 -0.81 -9.10 4.59
CA VAL A 157 -0.01 -9.54 5.74
C VAL A 157 -0.40 -10.96 6.10
N PHE A 158 0.57 -11.86 6.13
CA PHE A 158 0.40 -13.26 6.51
C PHE A 158 1.46 -13.66 7.53
N ASN A 159 1.14 -14.67 8.35
CA ASN A 159 2.07 -15.28 9.31
C ASN A 159 2.73 -14.30 10.30
N THR A 160 1.98 -13.28 10.72
CA THR A 160 2.45 -12.32 11.74
C THR A 160 1.62 -12.43 13.03
N PRO A 161 2.14 -11.99 14.18
CA PRO A 161 1.37 -11.92 15.42
C PRO A 161 0.05 -11.13 15.26
N LEU A 162 0.03 -10.14 14.35
CA LEU A 162 -1.17 -9.37 14.04
C LEU A 162 -2.29 -10.24 13.47
N ASN A 163 -1.99 -11.27 12.65
CA ASN A 163 -3.01 -12.14 12.06
C ASN A 163 -3.81 -12.88 13.14
N ASN A 164 -3.13 -13.40 14.17
CA ASN A 164 -3.76 -14.12 15.27
C ASN A 164 -4.57 -13.19 16.19
N ALA A 165 -4.09 -11.95 16.36
CA ALA A 165 -4.73 -10.97 17.23
C ALA A 165 -5.84 -10.17 16.54
N TRP A 166 -5.93 -10.20 15.20
CA TRP A 166 -6.73 -9.26 14.39
C TRP A 166 -8.20 -9.19 14.81
N ASP A 167 -8.84 -10.34 15.00
CA ASP A 167 -10.26 -10.43 15.38
C ASP A 167 -10.55 -9.82 16.76
N THR A 168 -9.51 -9.72 17.61
CA THR A 168 -9.60 -9.07 18.92
C THR A 168 -9.27 -7.57 18.84
N VAL A 169 -8.18 -7.20 18.15
CA VAL A 169 -7.71 -5.81 18.15
C VAL A 169 -8.49 -4.92 17.19
N ALA A 170 -8.95 -5.41 16.04
CA ALA A 170 -9.62 -4.58 15.04
C ALA A 170 -10.92 -3.92 15.59
N PRO A 171 -11.81 -4.64 16.33
CA PRO A 171 -12.96 -4.01 16.97
C PRO A 171 -12.58 -2.95 18.03
N LEU A 172 -11.49 -3.17 18.77
CA LEU A 172 -11.00 -2.21 19.76
C LEU A 172 -10.45 -0.95 19.09
N ILE A 173 -9.71 -1.09 17.98
CA ILE A 173 -9.22 0.02 17.17
C ILE A 173 -10.40 0.83 16.63
N ILE A 174 -11.44 0.17 16.09
CA ILE A 174 -12.65 0.84 15.62
C ILE A 174 -13.35 1.60 16.76
N THR A 175 -13.42 1.00 17.95
CA THR A 175 -14.00 1.66 19.14
C THR A 175 -13.20 2.89 19.55
N SER A 176 -11.87 2.79 19.57
CA SER A 176 -10.97 3.92 19.83
C SER A 176 -11.18 5.05 18.81
N MET A 177 -11.18 4.74 17.51
CA MET A 177 -11.45 5.74 16.46
C MET A 177 -12.80 6.45 16.66
N LYS A 178 -13.86 5.71 17.00
CA LYS A 178 -15.17 6.30 17.30
C LYS A 178 -15.14 7.20 18.53
N SER A 179 -14.41 6.84 19.58
CA SER A 179 -14.25 7.68 20.77
C SER A 179 -13.53 8.99 20.49
N HIS A 180 -12.63 9.01 19.50
CA HIS A 180 -11.98 10.21 18.97
C HIS A 180 -12.82 10.97 17.94
N GLY A 181 -14.06 10.54 17.68
CA GLY A 181 -14.94 11.15 16.68
C GLY A 181 -14.51 10.91 15.22
N LEU A 182 -13.58 9.99 14.97
CA LEU A 182 -13.07 9.69 13.64
C LEU A 182 -14.03 8.79 12.87
N LYS A 183 -14.39 9.22 11.65
CA LYS A 183 -15.21 8.43 10.72
C LYS A 183 -14.31 7.66 9.78
N TYR A 184 -14.11 6.38 10.04
CA TYR A 184 -13.32 5.51 9.16
C TYR A 184 -14.15 4.97 7.99
N SER A 185 -13.48 4.71 6.88
CA SER A 185 -14.01 4.06 5.67
C SER A 185 -13.47 2.64 5.51
N ALA A 186 -12.21 2.41 5.90
CA ALA A 186 -11.57 1.10 5.81
C ALA A 186 -10.49 0.95 6.88
N LEU A 187 -10.31 -0.28 7.35
CA LEU A 187 -9.23 -0.70 8.26
C LEU A 187 -8.61 -1.97 7.67
N LYS A 188 -7.32 -1.93 7.35
CA LYS A 188 -6.61 -3.03 6.68
C LYS A 188 -5.26 -3.29 7.34
N ALA A 189 -4.84 -4.55 7.39
CA ALA A 189 -3.46 -4.93 7.65
C ALA A 189 -2.75 -5.14 6.30
N VAL A 190 -1.71 -4.36 6.04
CA VAL A 190 -0.94 -4.43 4.79
C VAL A 190 0.56 -4.39 5.09
N ARG A 191 1.36 -4.76 4.10
CA ARG A 191 2.80 -4.56 4.11
C ARG A 191 3.18 -3.88 2.80
N PHE A 192 4.00 -2.85 2.85
CA PHE A 192 4.50 -2.24 1.62
C PHE A 192 5.88 -2.79 1.31
N SER A 193 6.09 -3.18 0.06
CA SER A 193 7.44 -3.27 -0.49
C SER A 193 7.79 -1.95 -1.15
N THR A 194 9.07 -1.58 -1.12
CA THR A 194 9.58 -0.35 -1.73
C THR A 194 10.72 -0.71 -2.67
N LEU A 195 10.58 -0.29 -3.94
CA LEU A 195 11.60 -0.40 -4.97
C LEU A 195 12.21 0.98 -5.22
N GLU A 196 13.52 1.09 -5.00
CA GLU A 196 14.30 2.28 -5.29
C GLU A 196 15.18 2.05 -6.53
N ASP A 197 15.56 3.12 -7.22
CA ASP A 197 16.37 3.01 -8.43
C ASP A 197 17.74 2.40 -8.12
N GLY A 198 18.07 1.30 -8.80
CA GLY A 198 19.33 0.58 -8.60
C GLY A 198 19.44 -0.19 -7.29
N LYS A 199 18.33 -0.40 -6.56
CA LYS A 199 18.30 -1.23 -5.35
C LYS A 199 17.27 -2.35 -5.45
N ASP A 200 17.50 -3.40 -4.68
CA ASP A 200 16.54 -4.49 -4.54
C ASP A 200 15.27 -4.02 -3.81
N GLU A 201 14.16 -4.69 -4.12
CA GLU A 201 12.88 -4.47 -3.46
C GLU A 201 12.98 -4.84 -1.97
N THR A 202 12.60 -3.91 -1.09
CA THR A 202 12.68 -4.11 0.37
C THR A 202 11.30 -4.08 0.99
N PHE A 203 11.02 -5.01 1.91
CA PHE A 203 9.77 -5.03 2.66
C PHE A 203 9.83 -4.15 3.90
N GLY A 204 8.89 -3.22 4.00
CA GLY A 204 8.68 -2.40 5.19
C GLY A 204 8.08 -3.19 6.36
N PRO A 205 7.78 -2.51 7.48
CA PRO A 205 7.06 -3.11 8.59
C PRO A 205 5.61 -3.47 8.19
N VAL A 206 4.94 -4.21 9.07
CA VAL A 206 3.49 -4.40 8.96
C VAL A 206 2.80 -3.08 9.28
N VAL A 207 1.82 -2.73 8.46
CA VAL A 207 1.07 -1.47 8.54
C VAL A 207 -0.40 -1.73 8.81
N VAL A 208 -0.93 -1.09 9.84
CA VAL A 208 -2.38 -0.87 9.97
C VAL A 208 -2.73 0.36 9.15
N TRP A 209 -3.29 0.11 7.97
CA TRP A 209 -3.60 1.12 6.97
C TRP A 209 -5.07 1.54 7.06
N ILE A 210 -5.30 2.78 7.46
CA ILE A 210 -6.61 3.28 7.85
C ILE A 210 -7.06 4.37 6.88
N ALA A 211 -8.21 4.13 6.24
CA ALA A 211 -8.89 5.14 5.45
C ALA A 211 -9.90 5.88 6.33
N VAL A 212 -9.87 7.20 6.35
CA VAL A 212 -10.91 8.05 6.94
C VAL A 212 -11.79 8.65 5.85
N GLN A 213 -13.04 8.99 6.21
CA GLN A 213 -13.97 9.64 5.30
C GLN A 213 -13.41 11.01 4.90
N PRO A 214 -13.35 11.33 3.59
CA PRO A 214 -12.82 12.60 3.13
C PRO A 214 -13.52 13.80 3.77
N ASN A 215 -12.76 14.82 4.14
CA ASN A 215 -13.24 16.07 4.74
C ASN A 215 -13.94 15.91 6.10
N THR A 216 -13.72 14.80 6.82
CA THR A 216 -14.31 14.59 8.15
C THR A 216 -13.33 14.73 9.30
N THR A 217 -12.03 14.81 9.01
CA THR A 217 -10.96 14.92 10.00
C THR A 217 -9.72 15.58 9.41
N ASN A 218 -8.64 15.71 10.19
CA ASN A 218 -7.36 16.29 9.76
C ASN A 218 -6.17 15.51 10.35
N ALA A 219 -4.96 15.81 9.86
CA ALA A 219 -3.72 15.11 10.26
C ALA A 219 -3.48 15.16 11.78
N ARG A 220 -3.76 16.31 12.41
CA ARG A 220 -3.66 16.47 13.87
C ARG A 220 -4.56 15.48 14.63
N ALA A 221 -5.82 15.35 14.24
CA ALA A 221 -6.76 14.48 14.94
C ALA A 221 -6.37 13.00 14.82
N VAL A 222 -5.94 12.55 13.63
CA VAL A 222 -5.50 11.16 13.45
C VAL A 222 -4.16 10.86 14.14
N ARG A 223 -3.26 11.84 14.20
CA ARG A 223 -2.05 11.78 15.02
C ARG A 223 -2.39 11.61 16.50
N ASP A 224 -3.25 12.47 17.03
CA ASP A 224 -3.61 12.49 18.45
C ASP A 224 -4.36 11.20 18.86
N ALA A 225 -5.07 10.54 17.93
CA ALA A 225 -5.72 9.24 18.13
C ALA A 225 -4.79 8.03 18.01
N THR A 226 -3.61 8.16 17.39
CA THR A 226 -2.76 6.99 17.11
C THR A 226 -2.17 6.32 18.35
N PRO A 227 -1.71 7.03 19.40
CA PRO A 227 -1.16 6.39 20.61
C PRO A 227 -2.10 5.32 21.21
N ASP A 228 -3.40 5.55 21.19
CA ASP A 228 -4.39 4.58 21.68
C ASP A 228 -4.41 3.30 20.82
N ILE A 229 -4.34 3.43 19.49
CA ILE A 229 -4.26 2.30 18.56
C ILE A 229 -2.98 1.50 18.80
N LEU A 230 -1.84 2.17 18.96
CA LEU A 230 -0.57 1.52 19.30
C LEU A 230 -0.64 0.82 20.66
N GLY A 231 -1.30 1.43 21.64
CA GLY A 231 -1.54 0.82 22.96
C GLY A 231 -2.40 -0.45 22.90
N ILE A 232 -3.44 -0.46 22.07
CA ILE A 232 -4.28 -1.65 21.82
C ILE A 232 -3.44 -2.79 21.21
N LEU A 233 -2.62 -2.48 20.19
CA LEU A 233 -1.74 -3.45 19.54
C LEU A 233 -0.69 -4.00 20.52
N ALA A 234 -0.04 -3.12 21.29
CA ALA A 234 0.95 -3.51 22.29
C ALA A 234 0.35 -4.39 23.40
N SER A 235 -0.87 -4.11 23.84
CA SER A 235 -1.58 -4.91 24.84
C SER A 235 -1.89 -6.33 24.36
N ALA A 236 -1.98 -6.54 23.05
CA ALA A 236 -2.11 -7.85 22.41
C ALA A 236 -0.76 -8.49 22.06
N ASN A 237 0.35 -7.96 22.58
CA ASN A 237 1.72 -8.38 22.27
C ASN A 237 2.07 -8.29 20.76
N VAL A 238 1.46 -7.34 20.05
CA VAL A 238 1.77 -7.04 18.65
C VAL A 238 2.62 -5.78 18.60
N THR A 239 3.92 -5.95 18.36
CA THR A 239 4.91 -4.87 18.33
C THR A 239 5.50 -4.67 16.94
N GLY A 240 6.13 -3.52 16.69
CA GLY A 240 6.78 -3.22 15.41
C GLY A 240 5.81 -2.94 14.25
N ILE A 241 4.57 -2.58 14.59
CA ILE A 241 3.53 -2.19 13.63
C ILE A 241 3.55 -0.68 13.44
N VAL A 242 3.36 -0.24 12.20
CA VAL A 242 3.17 1.17 11.86
C VAL A 242 1.68 1.43 11.63
N VAL A 243 1.19 2.57 12.08
CA VAL A 243 -0.17 3.03 11.77
C VAL A 243 -0.07 4.14 10.73
N GLU A 244 -0.75 3.97 9.61
CA GLU A 244 -0.77 4.95 8.53
C GLU A 244 -2.21 5.34 8.18
N TRP A 245 -2.41 6.65 7.96
CA TRP A 245 -3.72 7.24 7.69
C TRP A 245 -3.77 7.91 6.34
N TYR A 246 -4.90 7.77 5.66
CA TYR A 246 -5.20 8.45 4.41
C TYR A 246 -6.69 8.73 4.28
N GLU A 247 -7.07 9.66 3.42
CA GLU A 247 -8.47 9.85 3.07
C GLU A 247 -8.90 8.87 1.99
N GLY A 248 -10.05 8.22 2.17
CA GLY A 248 -10.60 7.31 1.19
C GLY A 248 -12.09 7.05 1.39
N SER A 249 -12.81 6.88 0.29
CA SER A 249 -14.23 6.51 0.31
C SER A 249 -14.41 5.11 -0.27
N VAL A 250 -15.25 4.29 0.35
CA VAL A 250 -15.67 3.01 -0.24
C VAL A 250 -16.70 3.29 -1.34
N GLN A 251 -16.43 2.82 -2.55
CA GLN A 251 -17.40 2.84 -3.64
C GLN A 251 -17.96 1.44 -3.84
N ARG A 252 -19.29 1.35 -3.97
CA ARG A 252 -19.95 0.11 -4.37
C ARG A 252 -19.72 -0.08 -5.87
N LEU A 253 -19.03 -1.14 -6.25
CA LEU A 253 -18.97 -1.54 -7.66
C LEU A 253 -20.38 -2.01 -8.07
N VAL A 254 -20.97 -1.32 -9.03
CA VAL A 254 -22.20 -1.78 -9.69
C VAL A 254 -21.74 -2.75 -10.78
N GLY A 255 -21.99 -4.04 -10.55
CA GLY A 255 -21.76 -5.10 -11.53
C GLY A 255 -22.89 -5.21 -12.52
#